data_AF-A0A8J3YUI4-F1
#
_entry.id   AF-A0A8J3YUI4-F1
#
_cell.length_a   1.000
_cell.length_b   1.000
_cell.length_c   1.000
_cell.angle_alpha   90.00
_cell.angle_beta   90.00
_cell.angle_gamma   90.00
#
_symmetry.space_group_name_H-M   'P 1'
#
loop_
_entity.id
_entity.type
_entity.pdbx_description
1 polymer ?
#
loop_
_entity_poly.entity_id
_entity_poly.type
_entity_poly.pdbx_seq_one_letter_code
_entity_poly.pdbx_strand_id
1 'polypeptide(L)'
;MLRMADNDTVETRGTERVDLITADTNHDGKADLWAVDTDGDGKPDVFQFDTDGDGKVDVTMVDIDQDGKPETVVDGDGGLTR
;
A
#
# COMPACT_ATOMS: atom_id res chain seq x y z
N MET A 1 -16.41 21.55 -20.03
CA MET A 1 -17.01 20.48 -19.20
C MET A 1 -15.89 19.54 -18.81
N LEU A 2 -15.32 19.71 -17.63
CA LEU A 2 -14.23 18.86 -17.15
C LEU A 2 -14.86 17.55 -16.66
N ARG A 3 -14.62 16.45 -17.37
CA ARG A 3 -15.02 15.11 -16.97
C ARG A 3 -14.16 14.76 -15.76
N MET A 4 -14.75 14.78 -14.57
CA MET A 4 -14.19 14.16 -13.38
C MET A 4 -13.93 12.70 -13.76
N ALA A 5 -12.65 12.35 -13.94
CA ALA A 5 -12.25 10.96 -14.01
C ALA A 5 -12.65 10.35 -12.67
N ASP A 6 -13.42 9.29 -12.78
CA ASP A 6 -13.97 8.53 -11.67
C ASP A 6 -12.83 8.21 -10.70
N ASN A 7 -12.84 8.88 -9.55
CA ASN A 7 -12.01 8.54 -8.42
C ASN A 7 -12.54 7.18 -7.99
N ASP A 8 -11.88 6.10 -8.44
CA ASP A 8 -12.14 4.73 -8.03
C ASP A 8 -11.93 4.66 -6.51
N THR A 9 -12.95 5.09 -5.77
CA THR A 9 -13.04 4.84 -4.35
C THR A 9 -13.16 3.35 -4.22
N VAL A 10 -12.05 2.70 -3.92
CA VAL A 10 -11.98 1.29 -3.53
C VAL A 10 -12.93 1.11 -2.35
N GLU A 11 -14.15 0.64 -2.63
CA GLU A 11 -15.11 0.30 -1.59
C GLU A 11 -14.64 -1.01 -0.92
N THR A 12 -13.91 -0.87 0.19
CA THR A 12 -13.55 -2.01 1.03
C THR A 12 -14.78 -2.45 1.82
N ARG A 13 -15.38 -3.57 1.39
CA ARG A 13 -16.52 -4.18 2.09
C ARG A 13 -16.04 -4.90 3.34
N GLY A 14 -16.00 -4.19 4.46
CA GLY A 14 -15.76 -4.78 5.78
C GLY A 14 -15.31 -3.73 6.77
N THR A 15 -15.98 -3.66 7.92
CA THR A 15 -15.75 -2.70 9.00
C THR A 15 -14.32 -2.78 9.57
N GLU A 16 -13.40 -1.91 9.13
CA GLU A 16 -12.06 -1.69 9.73
C GLU A 16 -10.92 -2.59 9.23
N ARG A 17 -10.77 -2.74 7.92
CA ARG A 17 -9.44 -2.94 7.30
C ARG A 17 -9.46 -2.35 5.90
N VAL A 18 -8.96 -1.13 5.75
CA VAL A 18 -8.86 -0.49 4.44
C VAL A 18 -7.50 -0.82 3.86
N ASP A 19 -7.43 -1.86 3.04
CA ASP A 19 -6.29 -2.09 2.15
C ASP A 19 -6.42 -1.09 0.98
N LEU A 20 -5.81 0.08 1.14
CA LEU A 20 -5.75 1.11 0.12
C LEU A 20 -4.65 0.74 -0.90
N ILE A 21 -5.07 0.12 -2.01
CA ILE A 21 -4.20 -0.16 -3.16
C ILE A 21 -4.08 1.14 -3.97
N THR A 22 -2.90 1.75 -4.01
CA THR A 22 -2.79 3.16 -4.44
C THR A 22 -2.05 3.40 -5.74
N ALA A 23 -1.19 2.49 -6.21
CA ALA A 23 -0.42 2.76 -7.43
C ALA A 23 -0.04 1.48 -8.20
N ASP A 24 -0.30 1.48 -9.51
CA ASP A 24 0.38 0.67 -10.53
C ASP A 24 1.07 1.67 -11.47
N THR A 25 2.29 2.05 -11.12
CA THR A 25 3.08 3.09 -11.78
C THR A 25 3.75 2.55 -13.05
N ASN A 26 4.02 1.25 -13.08
CA ASN A 26 4.71 0.59 -14.19
C ASN A 26 3.74 0.00 -15.25
N HIS A 27 2.44 -0.05 -14.94
CA HIS A 27 1.34 -0.56 -15.77
C HIS A 27 1.46 -2.06 -16.10
N ASP A 28 2.03 -2.87 -15.20
CA ASP A 28 2.12 -4.31 -15.38
C ASP A 28 0.85 -5.06 -14.92
N GLY A 29 -0.10 -4.35 -14.31
CA GLY A 29 -1.35 -4.90 -13.79
C GLY A 29 -1.23 -5.46 -12.37
N LYS A 30 -0.10 -5.22 -11.69
CA LYS A 30 0.11 -5.47 -10.26
C LYS A 30 0.27 -4.13 -9.54
N ALA A 31 0.00 -4.13 -8.24
CA ALA A 31 0.14 -2.91 -7.45
C ALA A 31 1.60 -2.78 -6.98
N ASP A 32 2.15 -1.58 -7.10
CA ASP A 32 3.47 -1.21 -6.58
C ASP A 32 3.41 -0.81 -5.09
N LEU A 33 2.22 -0.42 -4.61
CA LEU A 33 1.99 0.09 -3.25
C LEU A 33 0.67 -0.40 -2.66
N TRP A 34 0.79 -1.00 -1.47
CA TRP A 34 -0.34 -1.27 -0.58
C TRP A 34 -0.19 -0.46 0.70
N ALA A 35 -1.26 0.22 1.11
CA ALA A 35 -1.33 0.91 2.39
C ALA A 35 -2.48 0.32 3.21
N VAL A 36 -2.27 0.06 4.50
CA VAL A 36 -3.28 -0.55 5.38
C VAL A 36 -3.52 0.36 6.57
N ASP A 37 -4.78 0.75 6.75
CA ASP A 37 -5.31 1.36 7.96
C ASP A 37 -5.81 0.22 8.89
N THR A 38 -5.13 0.04 10.03
CA THR A 38 -5.37 -1.06 10.97
C THR A 38 -6.23 -0.66 12.16
N ASP A 39 -6.36 0.63 12.45
CA ASP A 39 -7.14 1.16 13.58
C ASP A 39 -8.40 1.93 13.16
N GLY A 40 -8.58 2.17 11.86
CA GLY A 40 -9.75 2.79 11.26
C GLY A 40 -9.80 4.31 11.41
N ASP A 41 -8.68 4.96 11.74
CA ASP A 41 -8.63 6.41 11.91
C ASP A 41 -8.61 7.19 10.57
N GLY A 42 -8.53 6.48 9.45
CA GLY A 42 -8.52 7.02 8.10
C GLY A 42 -7.12 7.34 7.58
N LYS A 43 -6.05 6.96 8.29
CA LYS A 43 -4.68 7.03 7.82
C LYS A 43 -4.04 5.63 7.82
N PRO A 44 -3.15 5.34 6.87
CA PRO A 44 -2.49 4.05 6.85
C PRO A 44 -1.40 3.96 7.92
N ASP A 45 -1.37 2.83 8.61
CA ASP A 45 -0.33 2.46 9.58
C ASP A 45 0.77 1.59 8.96
N VAL A 46 0.44 0.86 7.89
CA VAL A 46 1.36 -0.06 7.22
C VAL A 46 1.47 0.29 5.75
N PHE A 47 2.69 0.34 5.23
CA PHE A 47 3.00 0.58 3.83
C PHE A 47 3.82 -0.60 3.30
N GLN A 48 3.42 -1.15 2.17
CA GLN A 48 4.13 -2.23 1.50
C GLN A 48 4.44 -1.82 0.07
N PHE A 49 5.69 -2.02 -0.34
CA PHE A 49 6.19 -1.59 -1.65
C PHE A 49 6.70 -2.80 -2.42
N ASP A 50 6.32 -2.87 -3.69
CA ASP A 50 6.95 -3.68 -4.73
C ASP A 50 7.78 -2.71 -5.60
N THR A 51 9.09 -2.72 -5.41
CA THR A 51 10.01 -1.76 -6.04
C THR A 51 10.61 -2.30 -7.34
N ASP A 52 10.55 -3.61 -7.58
CA ASP A 52 11.04 -4.24 -8.80
C ASP A 52 9.94 -4.70 -9.78
N GLY A 53 8.68 -4.65 -9.35
CA GLY A 53 7.49 -4.97 -10.14
C GLY A 53 7.28 -6.47 -10.32
N ASP A 54 7.89 -7.33 -9.51
CA ASP A 54 7.72 -8.79 -9.63
C ASP A 54 6.37 -9.29 -9.08
N GLY A 55 5.64 -8.44 -8.35
CA GLY A 55 4.38 -8.74 -7.69
C GLY A 55 4.51 -9.21 -6.24
N LYS A 56 5.69 -9.15 -5.66
CA LYS A 56 5.97 -9.45 -4.25
C LYS A 56 6.38 -8.16 -3.55
N VAL A 57 6.18 -8.17 -2.23
CA VAL A 57 6.56 -7.03 -1.39
C VAL A 57 8.05 -7.08 -1.10
N ASP A 58 8.75 -6.02 -1.51
CA ASP A 58 10.16 -5.77 -1.25
C ASP A 58 10.35 -5.06 0.10
N VAL A 59 9.45 -4.14 0.46
CA VAL A 59 9.62 -3.35 1.67
C VAL A 59 8.31 -3.25 2.40
N THR A 60 8.31 -3.56 3.70
CA THR A 60 7.20 -3.24 4.60
C THR A 60 7.66 -2.20 5.61
N MET A 61 6.92 -1.11 5.72
CA MET A 61 7.08 -0.09 6.75
C MET A 61 5.83 -0.07 7.63
N VAL A 62 6.03 0.10 8.93
CA VAL A 62 4.96 0.21 9.93
C VAL A 62 5.21 1.49 10.71
N ASP A 63 4.22 2.38 10.76
CA ASP A 63 4.18 3.67 11.45
C ASP A 63 2.82 3.79 12.17
N ILE A 64 2.69 3.11 13.30
CA ILE A 64 1.42 2.98 14.05
C ILE A 64 1.11 4.26 14.83
N ASP A 65 2.13 4.98 15.29
CA ASP A 65 1.93 6.26 15.98
C ASP A 65 1.77 7.46 15.03
N GLN A 66 1.98 7.23 13.73
CA GLN A 66 1.82 8.18 12.64
C GLN A 66 2.67 9.44 12.83
N ASP A 67 3.86 9.30 13.42
CA ASP A 67 4.81 10.40 13.63
C ASP A 67 5.67 10.70 12.39
N GLY A 68 5.55 9.87 11.34
CA GLY A 68 6.32 9.96 10.11
C GLY A 68 7.66 9.23 10.19
N LYS A 69 7.95 8.51 11.27
CA LYS A 69 9.08 7.59 11.39
C LYS A 69 8.55 6.18 11.67
N PRO A 70 8.76 5.25 10.73
CA PRO A 70 8.30 3.88 10.94
C PRO A 70 9.01 3.25 12.15
N GLU A 71 8.24 2.60 13.02
CA GLU A 71 8.81 1.81 14.11
C GLU A 71 9.46 0.54 13.58
N THR A 72 8.94 0.02 12.47
CA THR A 72 9.47 -1.18 11.82
C THR A 72 9.66 -0.94 10.33
N VAL A 73 10.85 -1.31 9.84
CA VAL A 73 11.12 -1.45 8.41
C VAL A 73 11.65 -2.86 8.20
N VAL A 74 10.95 -3.63 7.37
CA VAL A 74 11.36 -4.97 6.94
C VAL A 74 11.68 -4.90 5.46
N ASP A 75 12.93 -5.22 5.14
CA ASP A 75 13.36 -5.54 3.79
C ASP A 75 12.92 -6.99 3.51
N GLY A 76 11.81 -7.11 2.80
CA GLY A 76 11.40 -8.37 2.18
C GLY A 76 12.35 -8.62 1.03
N ASP A 77 12.82 -9.84 0.87
CA ASP A 77 13.76 -10.18 -0.19
C ASP A 77 13.20 -10.01 -1.62
N GLY A 78 11.98 -9.47 -1.79
CA GLY A 78 11.42 -9.10 -3.08
C GLY A 78 11.35 -10.25 -4.08
N GLY A 79 11.29 -11.49 -3.58
CA GLY A 79 11.37 -12.62 -4.49
C GLY A 79 12.74 -12.88 -5.10
N LEU A 80 13.83 -12.35 -4.55
CA LEU A 80 15.20 -12.79 -4.81
C LEU A 80 15.36 -14.25 -4.34
N THR A 81 14.94 -15.19 -5.19
CA THR A 81 15.41 -16.56 -5.07
C THR A 81 16.91 -16.55 -5.32
N ARG A 82 17.68 -16.74 -4.25
CA ARG A 82 19.12 -16.98 -4.28
C ARG A 82 19.50 -18.13 -5.21
#